data_AF-D0SIP8-F1
#
_entry.id   AF-D0SIP8-F1
#
_cell.length_a   1.000
_cell.length_b   1.000
_cell.length_c   1.000
_cell.angle_alpha   90.00
_cell.angle_beta   90.00
_cell.angle_gamma   90.00
#
_symmetry.space_group_name_H-M   'P 1'
#
loop_
_entity.id
_entity.type
_entity.pdbx_description
1 polymer ?
#
loop_
_entity_poly.entity_id
_entity_poly.type
_entity_poly.pdbx_seq_one_letter_code
_entity_poly.pdbx_strand_id
1 'polypeptide(L)'
;MTGKKAMLCLTLGGREHMFGDKSIHGYIETYLSSIQRGSLAYVGFEVLPPFIAYHVPYIKDEDRMNIIEKFEYYLNNIDQLTPLEFPKLENFDEKLYPL
;
A
#
# COMPACT_ATOMS: atom_id res chain seq x y z
N MET A 1 14.78 4.08 9.86
CA MET A 1 13.39 4.38 10.27
C MET A 1 12.76 3.27 11.10
N THR A 2 13.56 2.33 11.62
CA THR A 2 13.13 1.25 12.51
C THR A 2 12.28 1.74 13.67
N GLY A 3 11.19 1.02 13.96
CA GLY A 3 10.21 1.38 14.99
C GLY A 3 9.19 2.45 14.55
N LYS A 4 9.19 2.86 13.28
CA LYS A 4 8.16 3.75 12.71
C LYS A 4 7.34 3.00 11.67
N LYS A 5 6.06 3.38 11.55
CA LYS A 5 5.14 2.91 10.50
C LYS A 5 5.07 3.92 9.36
N ALA A 6 4.89 3.45 8.13
CA ALA A 6 4.65 4.29 6.95
C ALA A 6 3.53 3.69 6.10
N MET A 7 2.75 4.54 5.44
CA MET A 7 1.59 4.14 4.64
C MET A 7 1.46 5.03 3.42
N LEU A 8 1.06 4.45 2.28
CA LEU A 8 0.71 5.23 1.09
C LEU A 8 -0.79 5.48 1.09
N CYS A 9 -1.18 6.74 0.87
CA CYS A 9 -2.57 7.16 0.68
C CYS A 9 -2.70 7.79 -0.71
N LEU A 10 -3.48 7.17 -1.59
CA LEU A 10 -3.48 7.49 -3.02
C LEU A 10 -4.91 7.66 -3.55
N THR A 11 -5.08 8.54 -4.54
CA THR A 11 -6.29 8.64 -5.34
C THR A 11 -5.98 8.29 -6.79
N LEU A 12 -6.93 7.64 -7.47
CA LEU A 12 -6.77 7.19 -8.85
C LEU A 12 -7.95 7.65 -9.71
N GLY A 13 -7.68 7.89 -10.99
CA GLY A 13 -8.74 8.01 -12.02
C GLY A 13 -9.29 6.65 -12.45
N GLY A 14 -8.43 5.62 -12.45
CA GLY A 14 -8.81 4.24 -12.78
C GLY A 14 -9.80 3.64 -11.78
N ARG A 15 -10.57 2.64 -12.24
CA ARG A 15 -11.51 1.87 -11.42
C ARG A 15 -10.82 0.65 -10.82
N GLU A 16 -11.34 0.14 -9.72
CA GLU A 16 -10.78 -1.02 -9.01
C GLU A 16 -10.60 -2.25 -9.93
N HIS A 17 -11.61 -2.60 -10.73
CA HIS A 17 -11.55 -3.75 -11.67
C HIS A 17 -10.55 -3.57 -12.82
N MET A 18 -9.95 -2.38 -12.98
CA MET A 18 -8.88 -2.17 -13.97
C MET A 18 -7.53 -2.73 -13.47
N PHE A 19 -7.45 -3.16 -12.20
CA PHE A 19 -6.29 -3.75 -11.57
C PHE A 19 -6.56 -5.22 -11.16
N GLY A 20 -5.53 -6.06 -11.16
CA GLY A 20 -5.61 -7.49 -10.82
C GLY A 20 -5.27 -8.46 -11.96
N ASP A 21 -5.64 -9.74 -11.80
CA ASP A 21 -5.37 -10.77 -12.81
C ASP A 21 -6.09 -10.45 -14.12
N LYS A 22 -5.35 -10.49 -15.25
CA LYS A 22 -5.86 -10.22 -16.61
C LYS A 22 -6.55 -8.85 -16.78
N SER A 23 -6.34 -7.92 -15.85
CA SER A 23 -6.88 -6.57 -15.96
C SER A 23 -6.01 -5.70 -16.89
N ILE A 24 -6.56 -4.57 -17.34
CA ILE A 24 -5.87 -3.68 -18.30
C ILE A 24 -4.59 -3.04 -17.72
N HIS A 25 -4.50 -2.88 -16.40
CA HIS A 25 -3.31 -2.34 -15.72
C HIS A 25 -2.51 -3.39 -14.94
N GLY A 26 -3.00 -4.64 -14.82
CA GLY A 26 -2.38 -5.64 -13.96
C GLY A 26 -2.45 -5.27 -12.47
N TYR A 27 -1.61 -5.91 -11.65
CA TYR A 27 -1.61 -5.75 -10.19
C TYR A 27 -1.10 -4.39 -9.73
N ILE A 28 -1.85 -3.69 -8.87
CA ILE A 28 -1.49 -2.37 -8.36
C ILE A 28 -0.17 -2.39 -7.57
N GLU A 29 0.11 -3.51 -6.89
CA GLU A 29 1.30 -3.79 -6.10
C GLU A 29 2.58 -3.68 -6.94
N THR A 30 2.50 -3.98 -8.24
CA THR A 30 3.65 -3.86 -9.14
C THR A 30 4.11 -2.40 -9.26
N TYR A 31 3.17 -1.46 -9.29
CA TYR A 31 3.48 -0.03 -9.35
C TYR A 31 3.95 0.52 -8.00
N LEU A 32 3.40 0.01 -6.91
CA LEU A 32 3.71 0.51 -5.55
C LEU A 32 5.01 -0.07 -4.98
N SER A 33 5.49 -1.19 -5.50
CA SER A 33 6.66 -1.92 -4.96
C SER A 33 7.93 -1.06 -4.90
N SER A 34 8.19 -0.20 -5.89
CA SER A 34 9.38 0.67 -5.87
C SER A 34 9.39 1.65 -4.69
N ILE A 35 8.21 2.12 -4.27
CA ILE A 35 8.07 3.01 -3.12
C ILE A 35 7.99 2.20 -1.83
N GLN A 36 7.12 1.20 -1.76
CA GLN A 36 6.91 0.41 -0.55
C GLN A 36 8.14 -0.42 -0.18
N ARG A 37 8.66 -1.25 -1.10
CA ARG A 37 9.86 -2.07 -0.88
C ARG A 37 11.13 -1.25 -1.06
N GLY A 38 11.25 -0.59 -2.21
CA GLY A 38 12.50 0.04 -2.64
C GLY A 38 12.87 1.30 -1.87
N SER A 39 11.90 1.97 -1.23
CA SER A 39 12.14 3.21 -0.48
C SER A 39 11.80 3.07 0.99
N LEU A 40 10.55 2.72 1.34
CA LEU A 40 10.07 2.73 2.73
C LEU A 40 10.63 1.56 3.54
N ALA A 41 10.46 0.32 3.07
CA ALA A 41 10.98 -0.86 3.73
C ALA A 41 12.52 -0.87 3.74
N TYR A 42 13.15 -0.38 2.66
CA TYR A 42 14.61 -0.27 2.55
C TYR A 42 15.23 0.55 3.70
N VAL A 43 14.58 1.66 4.10
CA VAL A 43 15.04 2.46 5.24
C VAL A 43 14.50 1.98 6.59
N GLY A 44 13.80 0.83 6.62
CA GLY A 44 13.38 0.14 7.83
C GLY A 44 12.03 0.55 8.43
N PHE A 45 11.11 1.13 7.65
CA PHE A 45 9.74 1.31 8.12
C PHE A 45 8.99 -0.03 8.19
N GLU A 46 8.06 -0.14 9.16
CA GLU A 46 6.92 -1.04 9.05
C GLU A 46 5.94 -0.45 8.02
N VAL A 47 5.92 -1.01 6.81
CA VAL A 47 5.09 -0.49 5.73
C VAL A 47 3.69 -1.07 5.85
N LEU A 48 2.70 -0.22 6.09
CA LEU A 48 1.30 -0.63 6.20
C LEU A 48 0.67 -0.82 4.81
N PRO A 49 -0.42 -1.61 4.70
CA PRO A 49 -1.17 -1.72 3.46
C PRO A 49 -1.67 -0.33 3.01
N PRO A 50 -1.64 -0.04 1.70
CA PRO A 50 -1.98 1.29 1.20
C PRO A 50 -3.49 1.54 1.30
N PHE A 51 -3.88 2.79 1.51
CA PHE A 51 -5.24 3.23 1.27
C PHE A 51 -5.35 3.78 -0.16
N ILE A 52 -6.23 3.19 -0.97
CA ILE A 52 -6.40 3.57 -2.38
C ILE A 52 -7.86 3.93 -2.65
N ALA A 53 -8.09 5.19 -3.02
CA ALA A 53 -9.38 5.67 -3.47
C ALA A 53 -9.46 5.61 -5.01
N TYR A 54 -10.33 4.75 -5.53
CA TYR A 54 -10.49 4.56 -6.98
C TYR A 54 -11.54 5.51 -7.58
N HIS A 55 -11.34 5.84 -8.86
CA HIS A 55 -12.28 6.61 -9.69
C HIS A 55 -12.68 7.99 -9.17
N VAL A 56 -11.88 8.58 -8.28
CA VAL A 56 -12.20 9.81 -7.52
C VAL A 56 -12.67 11.01 -8.35
N PRO A 57 -12.06 11.35 -9.50
CA PRO A 57 -12.50 12.52 -10.27
C PRO A 57 -13.85 12.33 -10.99
N TYR A 58 -14.41 11.12 -11.03
CA TYR A 58 -15.60 10.79 -11.83
C TYR A 58 -16.82 10.38 -11.00
N ILE A 59 -16.68 10.27 -9.68
CA ILE A 59 -17.76 9.90 -8.75
C ILE A 59 -18.52 11.12 -8.23
N LYS A 60 -19.68 10.90 -7.62
CA LYS A 60 -20.47 11.97 -7.01
C LYS A 60 -19.85 12.40 -5.68
N ASP A 61 -20.32 13.53 -5.16
CA ASP A 61 -19.82 14.05 -3.89
C ASP A 61 -20.14 13.13 -2.71
N GLU A 62 -21.34 12.55 -2.70
CA GLU A 62 -21.77 11.53 -1.73
C GLU A 62 -20.79 10.34 -1.68
N ASP A 63 -20.34 9.86 -2.85
CA ASP A 63 -19.36 8.77 -2.94
C ASP A 63 -17.97 9.20 -2.43
N ARG A 64 -17.58 10.46 -2.64
CA ARG A 64 -16.34 11.00 -2.06
C ARG A 64 -16.42 11.09 -0.54
N MET A 65 -17.56 11.48 0.00
CA MET A 65 -17.78 11.50 1.46
C MET A 65 -17.68 10.10 2.05
N ASN A 66 -18.26 9.10 1.40
CA ASN A 66 -18.11 7.69 1.80
C ASN A 66 -16.63 7.24 1.79
N ILE A 67 -15.81 7.72 0.85
CA ILE A 67 -14.36 7.42 0.82
C ILE A 67 -13.64 8.09 2.01
N ILE A 68 -14.01 9.33 2.35
CA ILE A 68 -13.44 10.05 3.50
C ILE A 68 -13.77 9.32 4.81
N GLU A 69 -15.02 8.88 5.00
CA GLU A 69 -15.42 8.11 6.18
C GLU A 69 -14.65 6.79 6.28
N LYS A 70 -14.46 6.08 5.15
CA LYS A 70 -13.61 4.88 5.11
C LYS A 70 -12.17 5.19 5.46
N PHE A 71 -11.62 6.32 4.99
CA PHE A 71 -10.26 6.73 5.31
C PHE A 71 -10.11 7.06 6.80
N GLU A 72 -11.08 7.77 7.40
CA GLU A 72 -11.12 8.03 8.83
C GLU A 72 -11.17 6.73 9.65
N TYR A 73 -12.03 5.78 9.26
CA TYR A 73 -12.07 4.46 9.89
C TYR A 73 -10.71 3.74 9.79
N TYR A 74 -10.06 3.81 8.62
CA TYR A 74 -8.74 3.21 8.40
C TYR A 74 -7.67 3.82 9.32
N LEU A 75 -7.66 5.15 9.48
CA LEU A 75 -6.74 5.86 10.37
C LEU A 75 -7.00 5.55 11.85
N ASN A 76 -8.26 5.48 12.27
CA ASN A 76 -8.63 5.14 13.65
C ASN A 76 -8.25 3.70 14.03
N ASN A 77 -8.03 2.82 13.05
CA ASN A 77 -7.62 1.43 13.26
C ASN A 77 -6.20 1.15 12.74
N ILE A 78 -5.39 2.19 12.51
CA ILE A 78 -4.07 2.07 11.87
C ILE A 78 -3.12 1.12 12.62
N ASP A 79 -3.25 1.04 13.95
CA ASP A 79 -2.41 0.17 14.78
C ASP A 79 -2.80 -1.31 14.72
N GLN A 80 -4.01 -1.62 14.23
CA GLN A 80 -4.49 -2.99 14.05
C GLN A 80 -4.14 -3.55 12.67
N LEU A 81 -3.66 -2.71 11.75
CA LEU A 81 -3.27 -3.14 10.41
C LEU A 81 -2.02 -4.01 10.47
N THR A 82 -2.05 -5.14 9.77
CA THR A 82 -0.88 -6.00 9.58
C THR A 82 0.05 -5.37 8.53
N PRO A 83 1.31 -5.05 8.87
CA PRO A 83 2.26 -4.52 7.90
C PRO A 83 2.51 -5.51 6.75
N LEU A 84 2.87 -4.97 5.58
CA LEU A 84 3.33 -5.75 4.44
C LEU A 84 4.68 -6.41 4.76
N GLU A 85 4.84 -7.66 4.33
CA GLU A 85 6.07 -8.40 4.52
C GLU A 85 7.04 -8.18 3.37
N PHE A 86 8.27 -7.84 3.72
CA PHE A 86 9.39 -7.73 2.78
C PHE A 86 10.57 -8.56 3.26
N PRO A 87 11.42 -9.06 2.35
CA PRO A 87 12.63 -9.75 2.74
C PRO A 87 13.54 -8.85 3.59
N LYS A 88 13.98 -9.35 4.74
CA LYS A 88 14.95 -8.69 5.62
C LYS A 88 16.32 -9.35 5.46
N LEU A 89 17.39 -8.60 5.69
CA LEU A 89 18.76 -9.13 5.60
C LEU A 89 19.00 -10.33 6.54
N GLU A 90 18.35 -10.34 7.71
CA GLU A 90 18.42 -11.44 8.68
C GLU A 90 17.84 -12.77 8.16
N ASN A 91 17.11 -12.76 7.04
CA ASN A 91 16.57 -13.95 6.40
C ASN A 91 17.54 -14.54 5.36
N PHE A 92 18.75 -13.98 5.21
CA PHE A 92 19.74 -14.40 4.23
C PHE A 92 21.11 -14.62 4.85
N ASP A 93 21.91 -15.50 4.25
CA ASP A 93 23.30 -15.72 4.62
C ASP A 93 24.22 -14.56 4.18
N GLU A 94 25.51 -14.66 4.48
CA GLU A 94 26.51 -13.64 4.10
C GLU A 94 26.65 -13.44 2.57
N LYS A 95 26.19 -14.42 1.77
CA LYS A 95 26.18 -14.37 0.31
C LYS A 95 24.81 -13.97 -0.26
N LEU A 96 23.85 -13.62 0.60
CA LEU A 96 22.47 -13.26 0.27
C LEU A 96 21.63 -14.41 -0.30
N TYR A 97 21.99 -15.66 -0.02
CA TYR A 97 21.08 -16.79 -0.22
C TYR A 97 20.07 -16.87 0.92
N PRO A 98 18.80 -17.24 0.65
CA PRO A 98 17.83 -17.49 1.72
C PRO A 98 18.40 -18.49 2.74
N LEU A 99 18.24 -18.19 4.03
CA LEU A 99 18.57 -19.09 5.14
C LEU A 99 17.64 -20.30 5.21
#